data_AF-A0A5D2KA24-F1
#
_entry.id   AF-A0A5D2KA24-F1
#
_cell.length_a   1.000
_cell.length_b   1.000
_cell.length_c   1.000
_cell.angle_alpha   90.00
_cell.angle_beta   90.00
_cell.angle_gamma   90.00
#
_symmetry.space_group_name_H-M   'P 1'
#
loop_
_entity.id
_entity.type
_entity.pdbx_description
1 polymer ?
#
loop_
_entity_poly.entity_id
_entity_poly.type
_entity_poly.pdbx_seq_one_letter_code
_entity_poly.pdbx_strand_id
1 'polypeptide(L)'
;MTTSAVSIEKETVISERPHTFLRQTDGEDNGSIRSRFQSMILEMQESVCGALEALDGAGKFKEDAWTRPGGGGGISRVLQDGAVFEKAGVNISVVYGVMPPEAYRAAKASAAGQKSGPVPFFAAGISSILHPKNPFAPTLHFNYRYFETDAPKDTPGAPRQWWFGGGTDLTPAYIFEEDIKHFHSIQKRACDKFDPSFYPRFKK
;
A
#
# COMPACT_ATOMS: atom_id res chain seq x y z
N MET A 1 -4.84 -25.49 22.27
CA MET A 1 -5.45 -25.04 21.00
C MET A 1 -4.57 -23.93 20.45
N THR A 2 -3.69 -24.26 19.52
CA THR A 2 -2.73 -23.33 18.92
C THR A 2 -3.46 -22.48 17.89
N THR A 3 -3.52 -21.18 18.15
CA THR A 3 -3.82 -20.14 17.16
C THR A 3 -2.83 -20.27 16.01
N SER A 4 -3.21 -20.94 14.92
CA SER A 4 -2.43 -20.89 13.68
C SER A 4 -2.49 -19.46 13.17
N ALA A 5 -1.43 -18.71 13.44
CA ALA A 5 -1.16 -17.42 12.84
C ALA A 5 -1.28 -17.53 11.32
N VAL A 6 -1.71 -16.45 10.67
CA VAL A 6 -1.67 -16.31 9.22
C VAL A 6 -0.24 -16.61 8.76
N SER A 7 -0.04 -17.78 8.16
CA SER A 7 1.28 -18.19 7.65
C SER A 7 1.51 -17.45 6.34
N ILE A 8 1.91 -16.19 6.43
CA ILE A 8 2.50 -15.50 5.29
C ILE A 8 3.87 -16.15 5.08
N GLU A 9 4.13 -16.69 3.89
CA GLU A 9 5.33 -17.49 3.60
C GLU A 9 6.65 -16.73 3.87
N LYS A 10 7.81 -17.39 3.83
CA LYS A 10 9.07 -16.66 4.01
C LYS A 10 9.41 -15.86 2.74
N GLU A 11 9.82 -14.60 2.91
CA GLU A 11 10.30 -13.75 1.82
C GLU A 11 11.69 -14.20 1.34
N THR A 12 11.91 -14.11 0.03
CA THR A 12 13.21 -14.35 -0.61
C THR A 12 13.66 -13.08 -1.32
N VAL A 13 14.81 -12.54 -0.92
CA VAL A 13 15.41 -11.37 -1.58
C VAL A 13 15.90 -11.79 -2.97
N ILE A 14 15.68 -10.91 -3.95
CA ILE A 14 16.06 -11.11 -5.35
C ILE A 14 16.96 -9.98 -5.82
N SER A 15 17.90 -10.28 -6.71
CA SER A 15 18.87 -9.31 -7.23
C SER A 15 18.27 -8.38 -8.29
N GLU A 16 17.23 -8.83 -8.99
CA GLU A 16 16.57 -8.07 -10.06
C GLU A 16 15.06 -8.17 -9.88
N ARG A 17 14.39 -7.01 -9.81
CA ARG A 17 12.93 -6.96 -9.69
C ARG A 17 12.25 -7.55 -10.95
N PRO A 18 11.22 -8.39 -10.81
CA PRO A 18 10.47 -8.89 -11.95
C PRO A 18 9.66 -7.77 -12.60
N HIS A 19 9.25 -7.97 -13.86
CA HIS A 19 8.31 -7.06 -14.54
C HIS A 19 6.96 -6.96 -13.82
N THR A 20 6.54 -8.04 -13.14
CA THR A 20 5.28 -8.10 -12.38
C THR A 20 5.45 -8.98 -11.15
N PHE A 21 4.78 -8.62 -10.06
CA PHE A 21 4.66 -9.46 -8.86
C PHE A 21 3.34 -10.25 -8.83
N LEU A 22 2.49 -10.08 -9.84
CA LEU A 22 1.27 -10.86 -9.99
C LEU A 22 1.59 -12.31 -10.33
N ARG A 23 0.70 -13.23 -9.92
CA ARG A 23 0.74 -14.63 -10.38
C ARG A 23 0.53 -14.69 -11.89
N GLN A 24 1.04 -15.74 -12.54
CA GLN A 24 0.85 -15.94 -13.98
C GLN A 24 -0.64 -15.92 -14.38
N THR A 25 -1.51 -16.54 -13.58
CA THR A 25 -2.97 -16.56 -13.80
C THR A 25 -3.61 -15.17 -13.79
N ASP A 26 -3.02 -14.21 -13.09
CA ASP A 26 -3.49 -12.82 -13.07
C ASP A 26 -2.81 -11.97 -14.17
N GLY A 27 -1.61 -12.36 -14.60
CA GLY A 27 -0.82 -11.67 -15.63
C GLY A 27 -1.32 -11.88 -17.06
N GLU A 28 -2.20 -12.86 -17.29
CA GLU A 28 -2.88 -13.05 -18.58
C GLU A 28 -3.98 -12.00 -18.84
N ASP A 29 -4.54 -11.40 -17.77
CA ASP A 29 -5.52 -10.31 -17.85
C ASP A 29 -4.89 -8.94 -17.54
N ASN A 30 -4.24 -8.37 -18.57
CA ASN A 30 -3.65 -7.03 -18.54
C ASN A 30 -4.67 -5.90 -18.24
N GLY A 31 -5.97 -6.17 -18.26
CA GLY A 31 -7.03 -5.19 -17.95
C GLY A 31 -7.51 -5.25 -16.50
N SER A 32 -7.13 -6.26 -15.72
CA SER A 32 -7.61 -6.46 -14.36
C SER A 32 -7.27 -5.28 -13.42
N ILE A 33 -8.08 -5.07 -12.38
CA ILE A 33 -7.78 -4.07 -11.35
C ILE A 33 -6.46 -4.37 -10.65
N ARG A 34 -6.11 -5.66 -10.46
CA ARG A 34 -4.80 -6.08 -9.92
C ARG A 34 -3.64 -5.53 -10.77
N SER A 35 -3.70 -5.79 -12.08
CA SER A 35 -2.67 -5.36 -13.04
C SER A 35 -2.56 -3.84 -13.06
N ARG A 36 -3.69 -3.15 -13.25
CA ARG A 36 -3.73 -1.68 -13.30
C ARG A 36 -3.22 -1.03 -12.02
N PHE A 37 -3.62 -1.55 -10.86
CA PHE A 37 -3.20 -1.00 -9.58
C PHE A 37 -1.71 -1.28 -9.30
N GLN A 38 -1.21 -2.47 -9.63
CA GLN A 38 0.22 -2.79 -9.49
C GLN A 38 1.08 -1.85 -10.36
N SER A 39 0.71 -1.66 -11.63
CA SER A 39 1.45 -0.75 -12.53
C SER A 39 1.44 0.68 -11.97
N MET A 40 0.28 1.16 -11.52
CA MET A 40 0.15 2.50 -10.92
C MET A 40 1.07 2.68 -9.70
N ILE A 41 1.13 1.71 -8.77
CA ILE A 41 1.98 1.87 -7.58
C ILE A 41 3.48 1.76 -7.91
N LEU A 42 3.87 0.95 -8.91
CA LEU A 42 5.26 0.87 -9.39
C LEU A 42 5.71 2.20 -10.01
N GLU A 43 4.88 2.78 -10.87
CA GLU A 43 5.12 4.11 -11.46
C GLU A 43 5.16 5.20 -10.38
N MET A 44 4.27 5.11 -9.38
CA MET A 44 4.25 6.05 -8.26
C MET A 44 5.51 5.98 -7.41
N GLN A 45 6.01 4.79 -7.07
CA GLN A 45 7.26 4.64 -6.31
C GLN A 45 8.44 5.22 -7.10
N GLU A 46 8.51 4.99 -8.40
CA GLU A 46 9.56 5.56 -9.25
C GLU A 46 9.52 7.10 -9.24
N SER A 47 8.35 7.67 -9.50
CA SER A 47 8.13 9.12 -9.52
C SER A 47 8.45 9.78 -8.17
N VAL A 48 7.95 9.22 -7.07
CA VAL A 48 8.18 9.74 -5.72
C VAL A 48 9.66 9.63 -5.34
N CYS A 49 10.31 8.48 -5.57
CA CYS A 49 11.73 8.33 -5.25
C CYS A 49 12.59 9.30 -6.07
N GLY A 50 12.34 9.43 -7.37
CA GLY A 50 13.07 10.36 -8.23
C GLY A 50 12.93 11.81 -7.77
N ALA A 51 11.72 12.25 -7.39
CA ALA A 51 11.50 13.59 -6.85
C ALA A 51 12.22 13.83 -5.52
N LEU A 52 12.21 12.83 -4.63
CA LEU A 52 12.88 12.92 -3.33
C LEU A 52 14.41 12.93 -3.47
N GLU A 53 14.99 12.13 -4.37
CA GLU A 53 16.43 12.18 -4.66
C GLU A 53 16.87 13.49 -5.30
N ALA A 54 16.05 14.03 -6.21
CA ALA A 54 16.33 15.33 -6.83
C ALA A 54 16.30 16.47 -5.80
N LEU A 55 15.37 16.40 -4.83
CA LEU A 55 15.30 17.35 -3.73
C LEU A 55 16.46 17.18 -2.74
N ASP A 56 16.84 15.95 -2.42
CA ASP A 56 17.93 15.66 -1.50
C ASP A 56 19.31 16.03 -2.11
N GLY A 57 19.50 15.77 -3.40
CA GLY A 57 20.70 16.15 -4.16
C GLY A 57 21.96 15.29 -3.88
N ALA A 58 22.02 14.58 -2.74
CA ALA A 58 23.16 13.74 -2.36
C ALA A 58 22.76 12.29 -2.06
N GLY A 59 21.66 12.08 -1.34
CA GLY A 59 21.14 10.77 -0.98
C GLY A 59 20.51 10.03 -2.16
N LYS A 60 20.65 8.71 -2.16
CA LYS A 60 20.03 7.80 -3.12
C LYS A 60 19.25 6.71 -2.39
N PHE A 61 18.14 6.28 -2.96
CA PHE A 61 17.42 5.12 -2.46
C PHE A 61 18.21 3.85 -2.75
N LYS A 62 18.35 3.02 -1.72
CA LYS A 62 18.75 1.62 -1.87
C LYS A 62 17.48 0.80 -2.07
N GLU A 63 17.48 -0.01 -3.12
CA GLU A 63 16.36 -0.87 -3.48
C GLU A 63 16.63 -2.31 -3.02
N ASP A 64 15.70 -2.88 -2.27
CA ASP A 64 15.65 -4.29 -1.91
C ASP A 64 14.35 -4.89 -2.47
N ALA A 65 14.46 -5.71 -3.51
CA ALA A 65 13.34 -6.44 -4.08
C ALA A 65 13.24 -7.85 -3.48
N TRP A 66 12.02 -8.34 -3.29
CA TRP A 66 11.77 -9.67 -2.72
C TRP A 66 10.52 -10.31 -3.31
N THR A 67 10.46 -11.64 -3.24
CA THR A 67 9.32 -12.46 -3.71
C THR A 67 8.93 -13.51 -2.67
N ARG A 68 7.78 -14.15 -2.89
CA ARG A 68 7.26 -15.25 -2.07
C ARG A 68 6.91 -16.46 -2.97
N PRO A 69 7.13 -17.71 -2.50
CA PRO A 69 6.85 -18.91 -3.31
C PRO A 69 5.42 -18.99 -3.87
N GLY A 70 4.42 -18.59 -3.09
CA GLY A 70 3.01 -18.56 -3.44
C GLY A 70 2.60 -17.39 -4.34
N GLY A 71 3.55 -16.67 -4.91
CA GLY A 71 3.34 -15.45 -5.70
C GLY A 71 3.27 -14.19 -4.85
N GLY A 72 3.43 -13.04 -5.50
CA GLY A 72 3.63 -11.77 -4.82
C GLY A 72 5.10 -11.48 -4.54
N GLY A 73 5.31 -10.38 -3.85
CA GLY A 73 6.62 -9.80 -3.59
C GLY A 73 6.50 -8.35 -3.18
N GLY A 74 7.60 -7.64 -3.27
CA GLY A 74 7.63 -6.22 -2.97
C GLY A 74 8.95 -5.59 -3.34
N ILE A 75 8.97 -4.27 -3.22
CA ILE A 75 10.15 -3.44 -3.42
C ILE A 75 10.22 -2.49 -2.23
N SER A 76 11.26 -2.62 -1.43
CA SER A 76 11.59 -1.65 -0.40
C SER A 76 12.64 -0.68 -0.92
N ARG A 77 12.32 0.62 -0.93
CA ARG A 77 13.31 1.66 -1.24
C ARG A 77 13.57 2.49 0.00
N VAL A 78 14.81 2.51 0.47
CA VAL A 78 15.22 3.29 1.64
C VAL A 78 16.37 4.24 1.29
N LEU A 79 16.16 5.54 1.53
CA LEU A 79 17.20 6.56 1.56
C LEU A 79 17.50 6.88 3.02
N GLN A 80 18.78 6.84 3.40
CA GLN A 80 19.23 7.17 4.76
C GLN A 80 20.38 8.17 4.69
N ASP A 81 20.49 9.00 5.71
CA ASP A 81 21.58 9.95 5.91
C ASP A 81 21.80 10.93 4.73
N GLY A 82 20.72 11.27 4.00
CA GLY A 82 20.72 12.24 2.90
C GLY A 82 20.95 13.68 3.37
N ALA A 83 21.08 14.62 2.44
CA ALA A 83 21.28 16.03 2.81
C ALA A 83 19.99 16.68 3.36
N VAL A 84 18.82 16.26 2.87
CA VAL A 84 17.51 16.78 3.27
C VAL A 84 16.78 15.78 4.15
N PHE A 85 16.82 14.49 3.82
CA PHE A 85 16.12 13.44 4.55
C PHE A 85 17.07 12.73 5.51
N GLU A 86 16.67 12.63 6.77
CA GLU A 86 17.34 11.75 7.74
C GLU A 86 17.08 10.30 7.34
N LYS A 87 15.82 10.01 7.04
CA LYS A 87 15.37 8.72 6.54
C LYS A 87 14.10 8.87 5.71
N ALA A 88 14.07 8.25 4.54
CA ALA A 88 12.89 8.13 3.71
C ALA A 88 12.71 6.68 3.27
N GLY A 89 11.51 6.15 3.43
CA GLY A 89 11.14 4.82 2.97
C GLY A 89 9.93 4.89 2.06
N VAL A 90 10.01 4.29 0.88
CA VAL A 90 8.89 4.15 -0.07
C VAL A 90 8.81 2.68 -0.46
N ASN A 91 7.79 1.97 0.01
CA ASN A 91 7.69 0.53 -0.09
C ASN A 91 6.46 0.11 -0.90
N ILE A 92 6.62 -0.89 -1.75
CA ILE A 92 5.54 -1.59 -2.44
C ILE A 92 5.44 -3.01 -1.89
N SER A 93 4.22 -3.49 -1.77
CA SER A 93 3.96 -4.91 -1.53
C SER A 93 2.79 -5.39 -2.37
N VAL A 94 2.93 -6.59 -2.92
CA VAL A 94 1.91 -7.36 -3.64
C VAL A 94 1.86 -8.73 -2.98
N VAL A 95 0.77 -9.05 -2.32
CA VAL A 95 0.66 -10.19 -1.42
C VAL A 95 -0.56 -11.02 -1.78
N TYR A 96 -0.34 -12.32 -1.85
CA TYR A 96 -1.40 -13.30 -1.90
C TYR A 96 -1.41 -14.10 -0.60
N GLY A 97 -2.59 -14.51 -0.17
CA GLY A 97 -2.71 -15.34 1.01
C GLY A 97 -4.09 -15.94 1.16
N VAL A 98 -4.33 -16.52 2.32
CA VAL A 98 -5.62 -17.11 2.71
C VAL A 98 -6.02 -16.51 4.05
N MET A 99 -7.19 -15.88 4.10
CA MET A 99 -7.71 -15.33 5.35
C MET A 99 -8.13 -16.48 6.28
N PRO A 100 -7.75 -16.44 7.57
CA PRO A 100 -8.29 -17.36 8.54
C PRO A 100 -9.79 -17.05 8.74
N PRO A 101 -10.64 -18.06 9.02
CA PRO A 101 -12.08 -17.87 9.17
C PRO A 101 -12.49 -16.80 10.20
N GLU A 102 -11.65 -16.52 11.19
CA GLU A 102 -11.88 -15.50 12.23
C GLU A 102 -11.64 -14.07 11.73
N ALA A 103 -10.63 -13.84 10.89
CA ALA A 103 -10.36 -12.52 10.30
C ALA A 103 -11.48 -12.09 9.34
N TYR A 104 -12.05 -13.04 8.60
CA TYR A 104 -13.23 -12.79 7.77
C TYR A 104 -14.46 -12.38 8.59
N ARG A 105 -14.68 -13.00 9.76
CA ARG A 105 -15.76 -12.60 10.69
C ARG A 105 -15.52 -11.21 11.27
N ALA A 106 -14.29 -10.87 11.64
CA ALA A 106 -13.97 -9.52 12.13
C ALA A 106 -14.20 -8.43 11.06
N ALA A 107 -13.96 -8.75 9.78
CA ALA A 107 -14.25 -7.86 8.65
C ALA A 107 -15.75 -7.70 8.35
N LYS A 108 -16.61 -8.59 8.87
CA LYS A 108 -18.07 -8.52 8.72
C LYS A 108 -18.80 -8.54 10.06
N ALA A 109 -19.26 -7.37 10.50
CA ALA A 109 -20.14 -7.22 11.67
C ALA A 109 -21.45 -8.05 11.61
N SER A 110 -21.85 -8.58 10.44
CA SER A 110 -23.12 -9.32 10.26
C SER A 110 -22.99 -10.84 10.02
N ALA A 111 -21.80 -11.43 10.06
CA ALA A 111 -21.59 -12.84 9.71
C ALA A 111 -21.74 -13.81 10.89
N ALA A 112 -22.71 -13.58 11.77
CA ALA A 112 -23.03 -14.50 12.86
C ALA A 112 -23.72 -15.75 12.29
N GLY A 113 -22.96 -16.85 12.14
CA GLY A 113 -23.54 -18.20 11.96
C GLY A 113 -22.96 -19.11 10.88
N GLN A 114 -22.11 -18.63 9.96
CA GLN A 114 -21.52 -19.49 8.92
C GLN A 114 -20.01 -19.68 9.12
N LYS A 115 -19.59 -20.95 9.23
CA LYS A 115 -18.17 -21.34 9.20
C LYS A 115 -17.68 -21.24 7.75
N SER A 116 -17.15 -20.07 7.37
CA SER A 116 -16.47 -19.89 6.09
C SER A 116 -15.23 -20.78 6.06
N GLY A 117 -15.02 -21.52 4.97
CA GLY A 117 -13.73 -22.16 4.69
C GLY A 117 -12.61 -21.11 4.47
N PRO A 118 -11.36 -21.55 4.22
CA PRO A 118 -10.28 -20.64 3.84
C PRO A 118 -10.69 -19.76 2.66
N VAL A 119 -10.58 -18.44 2.80
CA VAL A 119 -10.90 -17.48 1.73
C VAL A 119 -9.59 -16.90 1.19
N PRO A 120 -9.17 -17.25 -0.04
CA PRO A 120 -8.00 -16.65 -0.66
C PRO A 120 -8.18 -15.14 -0.82
N PHE A 121 -7.10 -14.38 -0.76
CA PHE A 121 -7.11 -12.93 -0.97
C PHE A 121 -5.89 -12.46 -1.76
N PHE A 122 -6.07 -11.28 -2.34
CA PHE A 122 -5.04 -10.47 -2.96
C PHE A 122 -5.00 -9.10 -2.27
N ALA A 123 -3.81 -8.61 -2.00
CA ALA A 123 -3.58 -7.27 -1.50
C ALA A 123 -2.37 -6.66 -2.21
N ALA A 124 -2.50 -5.42 -2.66
CA ALA A 124 -1.38 -4.65 -3.17
C ALA A 124 -1.39 -3.25 -2.58
N GLY A 125 -0.23 -2.64 -2.39
CA GLY A 125 -0.19 -1.27 -1.88
C GLY A 125 1.20 -0.65 -1.92
N ILE A 126 1.19 0.68 -1.84
CA ILE A 126 2.35 1.52 -1.63
C ILE A 126 2.22 2.20 -0.27
N SER A 127 3.32 2.27 0.47
CA SER A 127 3.40 2.96 1.75
C SER A 127 4.70 3.73 1.83
N SER A 128 4.66 4.92 2.43
CA SER A 128 5.83 5.77 2.58
C SER A 128 5.83 6.46 3.91
N ILE A 129 7.03 6.66 4.46
CA ILE A 129 7.28 7.59 5.57
C ILE A 129 8.56 8.37 5.29
N LEU A 130 8.49 9.68 5.44
CA LEU A 130 9.56 10.62 5.11
C LEU A 130 9.89 11.45 6.35
N HIS A 131 11.14 11.37 6.81
CA HIS A 131 11.66 12.15 7.93
C HIS A 131 12.73 13.12 7.44
N PRO A 132 12.41 14.42 7.29
CA PRO A 132 13.40 15.44 7.02
C PRO A 132 14.36 15.64 8.20
N LYS A 133 15.61 16.02 7.90
CA LYS A 133 16.60 16.42 8.94
C LYS A 133 16.24 17.76 9.59
N ASN A 134 15.69 18.68 8.81
CA ASN A 134 15.34 20.01 9.29
C ASN A 134 14.02 19.93 10.07
N PRO A 135 13.97 20.31 11.36
CA PRO A 135 12.74 20.24 12.16
C PRO A 135 11.62 21.18 11.67
N PHE A 136 11.95 22.18 10.85
CA PHE A 136 10.94 23.03 10.21
C PHE A 136 10.29 22.37 8.98
N ALA A 137 10.85 21.27 8.47
CA ALA A 137 10.23 20.48 7.43
C ALA A 137 9.44 19.32 8.07
N PRO A 138 8.14 19.16 7.74
CA PRO A 138 7.28 18.17 8.39
C PRO A 138 7.60 16.73 7.96
N THR A 139 7.37 15.78 8.87
CA THR A 139 7.29 14.36 8.51
C THR A 139 6.03 14.13 7.67
N LEU A 140 6.13 13.29 6.64
CA LEU A 140 4.98 12.94 5.79
C LEU A 140 4.84 11.42 5.73
N HIS A 141 3.60 10.95 5.84
CA HIS A 141 3.25 9.55 5.61
C HIS A 141 2.14 9.46 4.56
N PHE A 142 2.22 8.44 3.70
CA PHE A 142 1.09 8.04 2.86
C PHE A 142 1.02 6.54 2.72
N ASN A 143 -0.20 6.04 2.52
CA ASN A 143 -0.46 4.66 2.20
C ASN A 143 -1.63 4.59 1.23
N TYR A 144 -1.50 3.83 0.14
CA TYR A 144 -2.60 3.52 -0.76
C TYR A 144 -2.56 2.05 -1.10
N ARG A 145 -3.69 1.36 -0.93
CA ARG A 145 -3.79 -0.09 -1.06
C ARG A 145 -5.11 -0.52 -1.68
N TYR A 146 -5.05 -1.63 -2.36
CA TYR A 146 -6.17 -2.37 -2.91
C TYR A 146 -6.20 -3.76 -2.28
N PHE A 147 -7.40 -4.22 -1.97
CA PHE A 147 -7.62 -5.55 -1.43
C PHE A 147 -8.80 -6.19 -2.13
N GLU A 148 -8.72 -7.49 -2.41
CA GLU A 148 -9.87 -8.28 -2.77
C GLU A 148 -9.80 -9.75 -2.32
N THR A 149 -10.96 -10.36 -2.13
CA THR A 149 -11.10 -11.78 -1.84
C THR A 149 -11.38 -12.58 -3.10
N ASP A 150 -10.74 -13.73 -3.25
CA ASP A 150 -10.96 -14.71 -4.32
C ASP A 150 -11.81 -15.86 -3.81
N ALA A 151 -12.98 -15.56 -3.25
CA ALA A 151 -13.92 -16.60 -2.92
C ALA A 151 -14.49 -17.23 -4.20
N PRO A 152 -14.47 -18.57 -4.36
CA PRO A 152 -15.18 -19.25 -5.43
C PRO A 152 -16.66 -18.83 -5.44
N LYS A 153 -17.24 -18.68 -6.64
CA LYS A 153 -18.60 -18.15 -6.87
C LYS A 153 -19.73 -18.85 -6.09
N ASP A 154 -19.46 -20.03 -5.52
CA ASP A 154 -20.43 -20.84 -4.80
C ASP A 154 -20.12 -21.01 -3.30
N THR A 155 -19.19 -20.23 -2.72
CA THR A 155 -18.85 -20.36 -1.29
C THR A 155 -19.95 -19.72 -0.43
N PRO A 156 -20.78 -20.51 0.28
CA PRO A 156 -21.88 -19.95 1.07
C PRO A 156 -21.32 -19.08 2.19
N GLY A 157 -21.78 -17.82 2.27
CA GLY A 157 -21.36 -16.87 3.30
C GLY A 157 -20.07 -16.08 3.00
N ALA A 158 -19.41 -16.31 1.86
CA ALA A 158 -18.19 -15.61 1.46
C ALA A 158 -18.27 -15.10 0.01
N PRO A 159 -19.02 -14.03 -0.29
CA PRO A 159 -18.96 -13.42 -1.62
C PRO A 159 -17.59 -12.80 -1.88
N ARG A 160 -17.16 -12.73 -3.14
CA ARG A 160 -16.03 -11.90 -3.58
C ARG A 160 -16.28 -10.45 -3.18
N GLN A 161 -15.34 -9.84 -2.48
CA GLN A 161 -15.38 -8.47 -2.00
C GLN A 161 -14.07 -7.78 -2.33
N TRP A 162 -14.13 -6.49 -2.61
CA TRP A 162 -12.96 -5.69 -2.90
C TRP A 162 -13.14 -4.27 -2.38
N TRP A 163 -12.04 -3.61 -2.04
CA TRP A 163 -12.04 -2.21 -1.63
C TRP A 163 -10.66 -1.59 -1.85
N PHE A 164 -10.67 -0.26 -1.93
CA PHE A 164 -9.46 0.55 -1.79
C PHE A 164 -9.41 1.13 -0.39
N GLY A 165 -8.20 1.36 0.11
CA GLY A 165 -7.95 2.07 1.35
C GLY A 165 -6.70 2.92 1.23
N GLY A 166 -6.63 3.99 2.00
CA GLY A 166 -5.44 4.83 1.98
C GLY A 166 -5.66 6.22 2.52
N GLY A 167 -4.60 7.01 2.45
CA GLY A 167 -4.55 8.37 2.93
C GLY A 167 -3.14 8.94 2.86
N THR A 168 -3.05 10.23 3.12
CA THR A 168 -1.79 10.95 3.30
C THR A 168 -1.99 11.87 4.48
N ASP A 169 -0.99 11.95 5.34
CA ASP A 169 -0.98 12.76 6.54
C ASP A 169 0.37 13.46 6.70
N LEU A 170 0.33 14.58 7.42
CA LEU A 170 1.45 15.48 7.62
C LEU A 170 1.65 15.68 9.12
N THR A 171 2.86 15.44 9.60
CA THR A 171 3.24 15.52 11.01
C THR A 171 4.34 16.57 11.19
N PRO A 172 3.98 17.86 11.32
CA PRO A 172 4.95 18.92 11.58
C PRO A 172 5.48 18.86 13.02
N ALA A 173 6.78 19.13 13.21
CA ALA A 173 7.31 19.45 14.54
C ALA A 173 7.01 20.92 14.91
N TYR A 174 7.12 21.82 13.92
CA TYR A 174 6.70 23.22 14.01
C TYR A 174 5.58 23.50 13.01
N ILE A 175 4.51 24.16 13.46
CA ILE A 175 3.34 24.42 12.63
C ILE A 175 3.55 25.71 11.84
N PHE A 176 3.50 25.59 10.51
CA PHE A 176 3.39 26.69 9.56
C PHE A 176 2.01 26.63 8.90
N GLU A 177 1.17 27.65 9.10
CA GLU A 177 -0.21 27.62 8.62
C GLU A 177 -0.30 27.47 7.10
N GLU A 178 0.63 28.09 6.38
CA GLU A 178 0.77 28.03 4.93
C GLU A 178 0.97 26.60 4.44
N ASP A 179 1.78 25.80 5.12
CA ASP A 179 2.05 24.40 4.77
C ASP A 179 0.82 23.53 5.01
N ILE A 180 0.11 23.75 6.14
CA ILE A 180 -1.12 23.04 6.45
C ILE A 180 -2.22 23.36 5.42
N LYS A 181 -2.38 24.65 5.07
CA LYS A 181 -3.33 25.10 4.04
C LYS A 181 -2.96 24.52 2.69
N HIS A 182 -1.68 24.56 2.32
CA HIS A 182 -1.19 23.99 1.07
C HIS A 182 -1.51 22.50 0.99
N PHE A 183 -1.03 21.71 1.96
CA PHE A 183 -1.25 20.27 2.05
C PHE A 183 -2.73 19.90 1.88
N HIS A 184 -3.59 20.49 2.72
CA HIS A 184 -5.02 20.23 2.67
C HIS A 184 -5.68 20.68 1.36
N SER A 185 -5.20 21.75 0.73
CA SER A 185 -5.70 22.18 -0.58
C SER A 185 -5.37 21.16 -1.68
N ILE A 186 -4.19 20.51 -1.63
CA ILE A 186 -3.82 19.46 -2.59
C ILE A 186 -4.77 18.26 -2.42
N GLN A 187 -4.95 17.79 -1.19
CA GLN A 187 -5.80 16.64 -0.88
C GLN A 187 -7.26 16.90 -1.27
N LYS A 188 -7.78 18.10 -1.00
CA LYS A 188 -9.13 18.51 -1.42
C LYS A 188 -9.27 18.53 -2.93
N ARG A 189 -8.32 19.15 -3.65
CA ARG A 189 -8.34 19.19 -5.13
C ARG A 189 -8.31 17.79 -5.75
N ALA A 190 -7.62 16.83 -5.13
CA ALA A 190 -7.64 15.45 -5.58
C ALA A 190 -9.02 14.81 -5.40
N CYS A 191 -9.64 14.99 -4.23
CA CYS A 191 -10.97 14.45 -3.92
C CYS A 191 -12.08 15.07 -4.78
N ASP A 192 -12.06 16.40 -4.97
CA ASP A 192 -13.08 17.17 -5.69
C ASP A 192 -13.22 16.74 -7.16
N LYS A 193 -12.19 16.09 -7.74
CA LYS A 193 -12.26 15.52 -9.11
C LYS A 193 -13.25 14.35 -9.22
N PHE A 194 -13.57 13.70 -8.11
CA PHE A 194 -14.42 12.50 -8.08
C PHE A 194 -15.75 12.79 -7.38
N ASP A 195 -15.70 13.36 -6.18
CA ASP A 195 -16.89 13.70 -5.41
C ASP A 195 -16.56 14.79 -4.36
N PRO A 196 -17.23 15.95 -4.38
CA PRO A 196 -17.00 17.03 -3.42
C PRO A 196 -17.21 16.65 -1.94
N SER A 197 -17.94 15.56 -1.67
CA SER A 197 -18.18 15.04 -0.31
C SER A 197 -17.02 14.23 0.25
N PHE A 198 -16.08 13.78 -0.60
CA PHE A 198 -14.99 12.91 -0.18
C PHE A 198 -14.02 13.58 0.79
N TYR A 199 -13.53 14.78 0.47
CA TYR A 199 -12.57 15.44 1.34
C TYR A 199 -13.14 15.76 2.74
N PRO A 200 -14.35 16.36 2.88
CA PRO A 200 -14.97 16.54 4.19
C PRO A 200 -15.18 15.24 4.97
N ARG A 201 -15.41 14.11 4.29
CA ARG A 201 -15.59 12.79 4.93
C ARG A 201 -14.26 12.17 5.36
N PHE A 202 -13.24 12.23 4.52
CA PHE A 202 -11.95 11.57 4.75
C PHE A 202 -10.99 12.38 5.63
N LYS A 203 -11.21 13.70 5.76
CA LYS A 203 -10.43 14.54 6.66
C LYS A 203 -10.80 14.36 8.13
N LYS A 204 -12.08 14.09 8.42
CA LYS A 204 -12.61 13.95 9.78
C LYS A 204 -11.91 12.81 10.53
#